data_AF-A0A8T3VWR1-F1
#
_entry.id   AF-A0A8T3VWR1-F1
#
_cell.length_a   1.000
_cell.length_b   1.000
_cell.length_c   1.000
_cell.angle_alpha   90.00
_cell.angle_beta   90.00
_cell.angle_gamma   90.00
#
_symmetry.space_group_name_H-M   'P 1'
#
loop_
_entity.id
_entity.type
_entity.pdbx_description
1 polymer ?
#
loop_
_entity_poly.entity_id
_entity_poly.type
_entity_poly.pdbx_seq_one_letter_code
_entity_poly.pdbx_strand_id
1 'polypeptide(L)'
;MIEKYLKKNKLKGDNMKCNACGQGYSDEFDFCPFCGAYPIKFCPKCFKEIDDGGEVCSDCGTELLPFESFKKYYDLKENAVEYLNYCDFDNSIECLEKILDDWPDSEDVIFLLAENHCFLGDYDDALRQYERLAEINPEYKGLHSRMAKICIKNEEIEKAKEYLQKEHKAHPFESEHYIYSMHICFLEDDFEKANRILDRLFAIGPNEDDLLMFKFNNDLNLKYVEYSQELADINERVKAYLEKNFNYSF
;
A
#
# COMPACT_ATOMS: atom_id res chain seq x y z
N MET A 1 -33.86 -5.96 -24.34
CA MET A 1 -34.64 -7.07 -23.73
C MET A 1 -35.21 -6.66 -22.36
N ILE A 2 -34.42 -5.97 -21.53
CA ILE A 2 -34.79 -5.45 -20.20
C ILE A 2 -35.93 -4.41 -20.24
N GLU A 3 -35.89 -3.41 -21.13
CA GLU A 3 -36.98 -2.42 -21.27
C GLU A 3 -38.36 -3.02 -21.55
N LYS A 4 -38.38 -4.14 -22.29
CA LYS A 4 -39.61 -4.89 -22.62
C LYS A 4 -40.15 -5.67 -21.40
N TYR A 5 -39.26 -6.07 -20.49
CA TYR A 5 -39.59 -6.75 -19.23
C TYR A 5 -40.14 -5.75 -18.21
N LEU A 6 -39.48 -4.59 -18.06
CA LEU A 6 -39.89 -3.50 -17.17
C LEU A 6 -41.27 -2.92 -17.54
N LYS A 7 -41.52 -2.69 -18.85
CA LYS A 7 -42.84 -2.24 -19.34
C LYS A 7 -43.96 -3.26 -19.09
N LYS A 8 -43.65 -4.56 -19.06
CA LYS A 8 -44.64 -5.64 -18.96
C LYS A 8 -45.09 -5.89 -17.52
N ASN A 9 -44.23 -5.62 -16.54
CA ASN A 9 -44.47 -5.98 -15.14
C ASN A 9 -45.01 -4.85 -14.24
N LYS A 10 -45.23 -3.62 -14.75
CA LYS A 10 -45.74 -2.48 -13.96
C LYS A 10 -45.11 -2.44 -12.54
N LEU A 11 -43.79 -2.53 -12.45
CA LEU A 11 -43.09 -2.25 -11.20
C LEU A 11 -43.29 -0.77 -10.91
N LYS A 12 -44.38 -0.47 -10.19
CA LYS A 12 -44.65 0.83 -9.59
C LYS A 12 -43.81 0.89 -8.32
N GLY A 13 -42.69 1.58 -8.39
CA GLY A 13 -41.83 1.83 -7.25
C GLY A 13 -40.46 2.27 -7.74
N ASP A 14 -40.35 3.55 -8.14
CA ASP A 14 -39.06 4.23 -8.27
C ASP A 14 -38.54 4.55 -6.85
N ASN A 15 -38.39 3.53 -6.01
CA ASN A 15 -38.06 3.71 -4.59
C ASN A 15 -36.54 3.85 -4.38
N MET A 16 -35.73 3.28 -5.28
CA MET A 16 -34.28 3.48 -5.30
C MET A 16 -33.90 4.34 -6.50
N LYS A 17 -32.88 5.19 -6.32
CA LYS A 17 -32.23 5.93 -7.42
C LYS A 17 -30.82 5.42 -7.58
N CYS A 18 -30.44 5.04 -8.80
CA CYS A 18 -29.10 4.54 -9.07
C CYS A 18 -28.08 5.67 -9.03
N ASN A 19 -27.09 5.57 -8.13
CA ASN A 19 -25.96 6.51 -8.02
C ASN A 19 -25.04 6.52 -9.27
N ALA A 20 -25.24 5.56 -10.18
CA ALA A 20 -24.46 5.44 -11.41
C ALA A 20 -25.05 6.20 -12.58
N CYS A 21 -26.28 5.84 -12.95
CA CYS A 21 -26.93 6.32 -14.16
C CYS A 21 -28.10 7.25 -13.86
N GLY A 22 -28.36 7.53 -12.58
CA GLY A 22 -29.46 8.37 -12.10
C GLY A 22 -30.87 7.78 -12.29
N GLN A 23 -30.98 6.58 -12.88
CA GLN A 23 -32.27 5.93 -13.15
C GLN A 23 -32.91 5.43 -11.85
N GLY A 24 -34.22 5.67 -11.72
CA GLY A 24 -35.03 5.05 -10.69
C GLY A 24 -35.22 3.56 -10.97
N TYR A 25 -35.12 2.71 -9.95
CA TYR A 25 -35.40 1.28 -10.05
C TYR A 25 -35.96 0.73 -8.73
N SER A 26 -36.48 -0.50 -8.79
CA SER A 26 -37.05 -1.19 -7.63
C SER A 26 -35.94 -1.75 -6.73
N ASP A 27 -36.17 -1.69 -5.42
CA ASP A 27 -35.37 -2.31 -4.35
C ASP A 27 -35.32 -3.84 -4.38
N GLU A 28 -36.12 -4.48 -5.24
CA GLU A 28 -36.07 -5.92 -5.48
C GLU A 28 -34.80 -6.36 -6.24
N PHE A 29 -34.04 -5.43 -6.83
CA PHE A 29 -32.81 -5.75 -7.55
C PHE A 29 -31.56 -5.51 -6.69
N ASP A 30 -30.72 -6.54 -6.56
CA ASP A 30 -29.40 -6.45 -5.90
C ASP A 30 -28.40 -5.55 -6.64
N PHE A 31 -28.68 -5.22 -7.91
CA PHE A 31 -27.88 -4.35 -8.77
C PHE A 31 -28.80 -3.55 -9.70
N CYS A 32 -28.36 -2.38 -10.17
CA CYS A 32 -29.12 -1.56 -11.09
C CYS A 32 -29.36 -2.30 -12.42
N PRO A 33 -30.62 -2.54 -12.82
CA PRO A 33 -30.93 -3.31 -14.03
C PRO A 33 -30.60 -2.55 -15.33
N PHE A 34 -30.23 -1.27 -15.24
CA PHE A 34 -29.91 -0.43 -16.41
C PHE A 34 -28.42 -0.37 -16.72
N CYS A 35 -27.56 -0.28 -15.70
CA CYS A 35 -26.11 -0.14 -15.87
C CYS A 35 -25.27 -1.23 -15.20
N GLY A 36 -25.90 -2.14 -14.42
CA GLY A 36 -25.20 -3.22 -13.71
C GLY A 36 -24.50 -2.78 -12.42
N ALA A 37 -24.60 -1.51 -12.03
CA ALA A 37 -23.98 -1.00 -10.81
C ALA A 37 -24.60 -1.61 -9.55
N TYR A 38 -23.79 -2.03 -8.58
CA TYR A 38 -24.28 -2.38 -7.26
C TYR A 38 -24.60 -1.10 -6.46
N PRO A 39 -25.74 -1.04 -5.74
CA PRO A 39 -26.02 0.06 -4.83
C PRO A 39 -24.96 0.09 -3.72
N ILE A 40 -24.25 1.20 -3.57
CA ILE A 40 -23.37 1.44 -2.43
C ILE A 40 -24.27 1.72 -1.24
N LYS A 41 -24.55 0.70 -0.42
CA LYS A 41 -25.44 0.80 0.74
C LYS A 41 -24.79 1.47 1.95
N PHE A 42 -23.45 1.54 1.99
CA PHE A 42 -22.72 2.03 3.16
C PHE A 42 -21.61 3.01 2.76
N CYS A 43 -21.43 4.06 3.57
CA CYS A 43 -20.34 5.00 3.42
C CYS A 43 -18.99 4.31 3.59
N PRO A 44 -18.04 4.44 2.64
CA PRO A 44 -16.73 3.80 2.75
C PRO A 44 -15.88 4.35 3.90
N LYS A 45 -16.19 5.55 4.40
CA LYS A 45 -15.46 6.19 5.50
C LYS A 45 -16.02 5.85 6.88
N CYS A 46 -17.34 5.97 7.05
CA CYS A 46 -17.97 5.86 8.37
C CYS A 46 -18.89 4.65 8.53
N PHE A 47 -19.06 3.84 7.49
CA PHE A 47 -19.88 2.62 7.46
C PHE A 47 -21.37 2.81 7.77
N LYS A 48 -21.85 4.05 7.86
CA LYS A 48 -23.29 4.32 7.97
C LYS A 48 -24.00 4.13 6.65
N GLU A 49 -25.26 3.77 6.75
CA GLU A 49 -26.14 3.59 5.60
C GLU A 49 -26.25 4.91 4.82
N ILE A 50 -26.16 4.82 3.50
CA ILE A 50 -26.26 5.98 2.61
C ILE A 50 -27.71 6.09 2.13
N ASP A 51 -28.25 7.30 2.14
CA ASP A 51 -29.52 7.61 1.50
C ASP A 51 -29.42 7.41 -0.03
N ASP A 52 -30.39 6.71 -0.63
CA ASP A 52 -30.42 6.43 -2.08
C ASP A 52 -30.22 7.71 -2.91
N GLY A 53 -29.24 7.70 -3.82
CA GLY A 53 -28.96 8.85 -4.68
C GLY A 53 -28.15 9.98 -4.04
N GLY A 54 -27.63 9.81 -2.82
CA GLY A 54 -26.77 10.79 -2.16
C GLY A 54 -25.41 10.93 -2.86
N GLU A 55 -25.04 12.16 -3.24
CA GLU A 55 -23.68 12.53 -3.72
C GLU A 55 -22.70 12.73 -2.57
N VAL A 56 -23.21 12.83 -1.33
CA VAL A 56 -22.44 13.04 -0.11
C VAL A 56 -23.08 12.25 1.03
N CYS A 57 -22.27 11.62 1.88
CA CYS A 57 -22.72 10.93 3.07
C CYS A 57 -23.32 11.94 4.05
N SER A 58 -24.61 11.78 4.37
CA SER A 58 -25.36 12.64 5.27
C SER A 58 -24.80 12.68 6.69
N ASP A 59 -24.03 11.67 7.10
CA ASP A 59 -23.46 11.60 8.44
C ASP A 59 -22.05 12.18 8.59
N CYS A 60 -21.16 11.93 7.63
CA CYS A 60 -19.74 12.29 7.74
C CYS A 60 -19.25 13.25 6.67
N GLY A 61 -20.10 13.62 5.71
CA GLY A 61 -19.76 14.55 4.65
C GLY A 61 -18.85 13.99 3.56
N THR A 62 -18.54 12.69 3.56
CA THR A 62 -17.74 12.05 2.51
C THR A 62 -18.48 12.12 1.18
N GLU A 63 -17.86 12.67 0.15
CA GLU A 63 -18.39 12.59 -1.22
C GLU A 63 -18.53 11.12 -1.64
N LEU A 64 -19.74 10.78 -2.04
CA LEU A 64 -20.12 9.48 -2.55
C LEU A 64 -20.00 9.57 -4.06
N LEU A 65 -18.83 9.21 -4.57
CA LEU A 65 -18.51 9.41 -5.98
C LEU A 65 -19.60 8.74 -6.86
N PRO A 66 -19.96 9.35 -7.99
CA PRO A 66 -20.80 8.69 -8.99
C PRO A 66 -20.17 7.35 -9.36
N PHE A 67 -20.97 6.32 -9.63
CA PHE A 67 -20.43 4.99 -10.02
C PHE A 67 -19.46 5.07 -11.19
N GLU A 68 -19.66 6.01 -12.12
CA GLU A 68 -18.76 6.22 -13.26
C GLU A 68 -17.38 6.70 -12.80
N SER A 69 -17.32 7.58 -11.80
CA SER A 69 -16.10 8.04 -11.16
C SER A 69 -15.45 6.92 -10.32
N PHE A 70 -16.22 6.17 -9.51
CA PHE A 70 -15.69 5.00 -8.81
C PHE A 70 -15.14 3.95 -9.78
N LYS A 71 -15.88 3.65 -10.86
CA LYS A 71 -15.45 2.70 -11.88
C LYS A 71 -14.16 3.17 -12.54
N LYS A 72 -14.06 4.44 -12.93
CA LYS A 72 -12.82 5.02 -13.48
C LYS A 72 -11.65 4.84 -12.52
N TYR A 73 -11.83 5.14 -11.24
CA TYR A 73 -10.80 4.98 -10.21
C TYR A 73 -10.29 3.53 -10.14
N TYR A 74 -11.20 2.57 -10.02
CA TYR A 74 -10.83 1.15 -9.89
C TYR A 74 -10.24 0.60 -11.19
N ASP A 75 -10.80 0.92 -12.35
CA ASP A 75 -10.29 0.49 -13.65
C ASP A 75 -8.84 1.01 -13.85
N LEU A 76 -8.58 2.29 -13.54
CA LEU A 76 -7.22 2.85 -13.62
C LEU A 76 -6.27 2.25 -12.60
N LYS A 77 -6.71 2.03 -11.35
CA LYS A 77 -5.87 1.46 -10.29
C LYS A 77 -5.53 -0.01 -10.60
N GLU A 78 -6.49 -0.79 -11.10
CA GLU A 78 -6.28 -2.17 -11.54
C GLU A 78 -5.26 -2.23 -12.69
N ASN A 79 -5.42 -1.39 -13.71
CA ASN A 79 -4.45 -1.28 -14.80
C ASN A 79 -3.06 -0.87 -14.28
N ALA A 80 -2.97 0.10 -13.36
CA ALA A 80 -1.70 0.53 -12.80
C ALA A 80 -0.97 -0.61 -12.07
N VAL A 81 -1.71 -1.44 -11.32
CA VAL A 81 -1.19 -2.62 -10.63
C VAL A 81 -0.79 -3.71 -11.63
N GLU A 82 -1.56 -3.91 -12.69
CA GLU A 82 -1.21 -4.83 -13.77
C GLU A 82 0.11 -4.41 -14.45
N TYR A 83 0.24 -3.13 -14.81
CA TYR A 83 1.48 -2.60 -15.37
C TYR A 83 2.67 -2.75 -14.42
N LEU A 84 2.49 -2.50 -13.12
CA LEU A 84 3.51 -2.77 -12.09
C LEU A 84 3.97 -4.23 -12.09
N ASN A 85 3.03 -5.19 -12.19
CA ASN A 85 3.36 -6.62 -12.24
C ASN A 85 4.18 -6.99 -13.49
N TYR A 86 3.97 -6.28 -14.60
CA TYR A 86 4.78 -6.42 -15.82
C TYR A 86 6.03 -5.55 -15.83
N CYS A 87 6.34 -4.84 -14.74
CA CYS A 87 7.45 -3.88 -14.65
C CYS A 87 7.37 -2.74 -15.70
N ASP A 88 6.16 -2.43 -16.16
CA ASP A 88 5.88 -1.33 -17.08
C ASP A 88 5.55 -0.06 -16.27
N PHE A 89 6.58 0.51 -15.66
CA PHE A 89 6.42 1.60 -14.70
C PHE A 89 5.87 2.88 -15.35
N ASP A 90 6.22 3.15 -16.62
CA ASP A 90 5.75 4.33 -17.35
C ASP A 90 4.22 4.33 -17.52
N ASN A 91 3.65 3.21 -17.98
CA ASN A 91 2.19 3.09 -18.13
C ASN A 91 1.46 3.04 -16.79
N SER A 92 2.11 2.49 -15.75
CA SER A 92 1.58 2.52 -14.38
C SER A 92 1.47 3.95 -13.86
N ILE A 93 2.55 4.74 -14.01
CA ILE A 93 2.58 6.17 -13.64
C ILE A 93 1.47 6.94 -14.36
N GLU A 94 1.31 6.76 -15.67
CA GLU A 94 0.25 7.45 -16.43
C GLU A 94 -1.15 7.14 -15.87
N CYS A 95 -1.41 5.89 -15.47
CA CYS A 95 -2.68 5.51 -14.85
C CYS A 95 -2.86 6.15 -13.47
N LEU A 96 -1.81 6.18 -12.65
CA LEU A 96 -1.84 6.76 -11.30
C LEU A 96 -2.00 8.29 -11.34
N GLU A 97 -1.31 8.99 -12.24
CA GLU A 97 -1.45 10.43 -12.44
C GLU A 97 -2.89 10.80 -12.85
N LYS A 98 -3.50 10.05 -13.76
CA LYS A 98 -4.93 10.24 -14.13
C LYS A 98 -5.90 10.03 -12.97
N ILE A 99 -5.54 9.21 -11.98
CA ILE A 99 -6.31 9.07 -10.75
C ILE A 99 -6.10 10.32 -9.89
N LEU A 100 -4.87 10.79 -9.73
CA LEU A 100 -4.55 11.96 -8.91
C LEU A 100 -5.11 13.27 -9.48
N ASP A 101 -5.43 13.35 -10.78
CA ASP A 101 -6.16 14.47 -11.37
C ASP A 101 -7.54 14.70 -10.71
N ASP A 102 -8.26 13.62 -10.42
CA ASP A 102 -9.61 13.66 -9.84
C ASP A 102 -9.59 13.42 -8.32
N TRP A 103 -8.63 12.63 -7.82
CA TRP A 103 -8.47 12.24 -6.42
C TRP A 103 -7.06 12.57 -5.93
N PRO A 104 -6.73 13.87 -5.80
CA PRO A 104 -5.37 14.29 -5.50
C PRO A 104 -4.84 13.66 -4.23
N ASP A 105 -5.64 13.51 -3.18
CA ASP A 105 -5.17 13.08 -1.87
C ASP A 105 -5.37 11.58 -1.61
N SER A 106 -5.47 10.77 -2.67
CA SER A 106 -5.59 9.32 -2.54
C SER A 106 -4.27 8.71 -2.05
N GLU A 107 -4.20 8.44 -0.74
CA GLU A 107 -3.01 7.95 -0.03
C GLU A 107 -2.35 6.74 -0.70
N ASP A 108 -3.15 5.71 -1.02
CA ASP A 108 -2.66 4.50 -1.69
C ASP A 108 -2.07 4.79 -3.08
N VAL A 109 -2.67 5.74 -3.81
CA VAL A 109 -2.25 6.07 -5.19
C VAL A 109 -0.96 6.88 -5.15
N ILE A 110 -0.84 7.83 -4.21
CA ILE A 110 0.41 8.56 -3.96
C ILE A 110 1.52 7.58 -3.56
N PHE A 111 1.23 6.62 -2.68
CA PHE A 111 2.19 5.58 -2.30
C PHE A 111 2.62 4.74 -3.50
N LEU A 112 1.69 4.23 -4.31
CA LEU A 112 2.00 3.45 -5.51
C LEU A 112 2.80 4.25 -6.55
N LEU A 113 2.54 5.55 -6.68
CA LEU A 113 3.29 6.43 -7.56
C LEU A 113 4.74 6.57 -7.06
N ALA A 114 4.93 6.73 -5.76
CA ALA A 114 6.26 6.77 -5.15
C ALA A 114 7.04 5.44 -5.35
N GLU A 115 6.37 4.29 -5.22
CA GLU A 115 6.98 2.98 -5.49
C GLU A 115 7.41 2.85 -6.96
N ASN A 116 6.60 3.31 -7.93
CA ASN A 116 6.96 3.31 -9.35
C ASN A 116 8.24 4.12 -9.60
N HIS A 117 8.33 5.34 -9.06
CA HIS A 117 9.55 6.14 -9.14
C HIS A 117 10.74 5.45 -8.48
N CYS A 118 10.55 4.74 -7.37
CA CYS A 118 11.61 3.94 -6.75
C CYS A 118 12.14 2.83 -7.68
N PHE A 119 11.24 2.16 -8.42
CA PHE A 119 11.62 1.12 -9.38
C PHE A 119 12.38 1.67 -10.59
N LEU A 120 12.02 2.86 -11.06
CA LEU A 120 12.75 3.58 -12.12
C LEU A 120 14.10 4.14 -11.64
N GLY A 121 14.28 4.28 -10.32
CA GLY A 121 15.47 4.90 -9.73
C GLY A 121 15.36 6.41 -9.56
N ASP A 122 14.18 6.97 -9.79
CA ASP A 122 13.85 8.39 -9.67
C ASP A 122 13.57 8.75 -8.20
N TYR A 123 14.60 8.62 -7.37
CA TYR A 123 14.44 8.75 -5.91
C TYR A 123 13.98 10.13 -5.45
N ASP A 124 14.31 11.18 -6.19
CA ASP A 124 13.85 12.53 -5.88
C ASP A 124 12.34 12.68 -6.07
N ASP A 125 11.78 12.08 -7.13
CA ASP A 125 10.33 12.04 -7.37
C ASP A 125 9.63 11.16 -6.33
N ALA A 126 10.19 9.99 -6.03
CA ALA A 126 9.65 9.12 -4.99
C ALA A 126 9.58 9.81 -3.62
N LEU A 127 10.67 10.49 -3.20
CA LEU A 127 10.68 11.24 -1.94
C LEU A 127 9.65 12.37 -1.93
N ARG A 128 9.46 13.10 -3.03
CA ARG A 128 8.41 14.13 -3.13
C ARG A 128 7.02 13.55 -2.88
N GLN A 129 6.72 12.39 -3.47
CA GLN A 129 5.41 11.74 -3.27
C GLN A 129 5.27 11.19 -1.84
N TYR A 130 6.32 10.61 -1.25
CA TYR A 130 6.28 10.21 0.16
C TYR A 130 6.15 11.38 1.12
N GLU A 131 6.82 12.50 0.86
CA GLU A 131 6.69 13.72 1.67
C GLU A 131 5.25 14.25 1.61
N ARG A 132 4.66 14.29 0.41
CA ARG A 132 3.24 14.60 0.23
C ARG A 132 2.33 13.64 1.01
N LEU A 133 2.61 12.34 0.96
CA LEU A 133 1.85 11.35 1.74
C LEU A 133 2.02 11.55 3.24
N ALA A 134 3.21 11.94 3.70
CA ALA A 134 3.48 12.23 5.11
C ALA A 134 2.72 13.47 5.61
N GLU A 135 2.45 14.46 4.73
CA GLU A 135 1.61 15.61 5.06
C GLU A 135 0.14 15.23 5.23
N ILE A 136 -0.35 14.28 4.42
CA ILE A 136 -1.75 13.81 4.45
C ILE A 136 -1.96 12.82 5.61
N ASN A 137 -1.12 11.80 5.67
CA ASN A 137 -1.17 10.74 6.66
C ASN A 137 0.25 10.43 7.20
N PRO A 138 0.67 11.11 8.29
CA PRO A 138 1.96 10.87 8.92
C PRO A 138 2.13 9.46 9.48
N GLU A 139 1.04 8.71 9.70
CA GLU A 139 1.05 7.35 10.23
C GLU A 139 0.76 6.31 9.14
N TYR A 140 0.93 6.66 7.85
CA TYR A 140 0.78 5.68 6.78
C TYR A 140 1.80 4.55 6.95
N LYS A 141 1.30 3.31 6.99
CA LYS A 141 2.11 2.13 7.29
C LYS A 141 3.18 1.91 6.21
N GLY A 142 4.43 1.73 6.64
CA GLY A 142 5.58 1.52 5.77
C GLY A 142 6.16 2.79 5.15
N LEU A 143 5.50 3.94 5.30
CA LEU A 143 5.93 5.21 4.68
C LEU A 143 7.35 5.59 5.08
N HIS A 144 7.62 5.68 6.38
CA HIS A 144 8.93 6.13 6.83
C HIS A 144 10.00 5.06 6.61
N SER A 145 9.64 3.78 6.56
CA SER A 145 10.54 2.71 6.10
C SER A 145 10.98 2.92 4.64
N ARG A 146 10.06 3.27 3.74
CA ARG A 146 10.38 3.56 2.33
C ARG A 146 11.29 4.78 2.19
N MET A 147 11.01 5.86 2.92
CA MET A 147 11.88 7.05 2.93
C MET A 147 13.26 6.72 3.50
N ALA A 148 13.35 5.92 4.56
CA ALA A 148 14.61 5.48 5.13
C ALA A 148 15.43 4.64 4.15
N LYS A 149 14.80 3.74 3.40
CA LYS A 149 15.45 2.94 2.34
C LYS A 149 16.15 3.84 1.32
N ILE A 150 15.47 4.89 0.86
CA ILE A 150 16.06 5.86 -0.08
C ILE A 150 17.22 6.60 0.57
N CYS A 151 17.05 7.09 1.80
CA CYS A 151 18.12 7.78 2.53
C CYS A 151 19.35 6.89 2.74
N ILE A 152 19.18 5.59 3.05
CA ILE A 152 20.31 4.64 3.14
C ILE A 152 21.05 4.55 1.80
N LYS A 153 20.31 4.45 0.69
CA LYS A 153 20.90 4.38 -0.65
C LYS A 153 21.66 5.66 -1.03
N ASN A 154 21.19 6.81 -0.56
CA ASN A 154 21.83 8.11 -0.75
C ASN A 154 22.92 8.42 0.30
N GLU A 155 23.29 7.45 1.15
CA GLU A 155 24.27 7.61 2.24
C GLU A 155 23.85 8.64 3.31
N GLU A 156 22.58 9.03 3.36
CA GLU A 156 21.98 9.94 4.36
C GLU A 156 21.58 9.19 5.64
N ILE A 157 22.56 8.54 6.28
CA ILE A 157 22.32 7.57 7.37
C ILE A 157 21.57 8.16 8.57
N GLU A 158 21.89 9.39 9.00
CA GLU A 158 21.20 10.01 10.14
C GLU A 158 19.72 10.28 9.84
N LYS A 159 19.40 10.75 8.62
CA LYS A 159 18.02 10.98 8.19
C LYS A 159 17.25 9.66 8.09
N ALA A 160 17.90 8.59 7.61
CA ALA A 160 17.32 7.26 7.61
C ALA A 160 16.97 6.79 9.03
N LYS A 161 17.86 6.99 10.02
CA LYS A 161 17.58 6.66 11.42
C LYS A 161 16.39 7.44 11.98
N GLU A 162 16.26 8.73 11.65
CA GLU A 162 15.10 9.54 12.07
C GLU A 162 13.79 8.97 11.52
N TYR A 163 13.75 8.60 10.25
CA TYR A 163 12.57 7.99 9.64
C TYR A 163 12.25 6.62 10.25
N LEU A 164 13.24 5.75 10.46
CA LEU A 164 13.01 4.46 11.10
C LEU A 164 12.52 4.60 12.55
N GLN A 165 12.94 5.65 13.27
CA GLN A 165 12.40 5.95 14.59
C GLN A 165 10.94 6.42 14.54
N LYS A 166 10.54 7.18 13.51
CA LYS A 166 9.12 7.54 13.31
C LYS A 166 8.29 6.30 12.99
N GLU A 167 8.77 5.44 12.08
CA GLU A 167 8.09 4.18 11.76
C GLU A 167 7.95 3.29 12.99
N HIS A 168 9.01 3.10 13.76
CA HIS A 168 8.98 2.26 14.95
C HIS A 168 7.96 2.75 16.00
N LYS A 169 7.78 4.07 16.13
CA LYS A 169 6.81 4.65 17.06
C LYS A 169 5.36 4.42 16.60
N ALA A 170 5.09 4.56 15.31
CA ALA A 170 3.75 4.39 14.75
C ALA A 170 3.39 2.91 14.58
N HIS A 171 4.34 2.11 14.09
CA HIS A 171 4.16 0.74 13.60
C HIS A 171 5.22 -0.22 14.17
N PRO A 172 5.26 -0.44 15.50
CA PRO A 172 6.31 -1.21 16.15
C PRO A 172 6.35 -2.71 15.78
N PHE A 173 5.27 -3.23 15.19
CA PHE A 173 5.13 -4.64 14.80
C PHE A 173 5.42 -4.92 13.32
N GLU A 174 5.84 -3.90 12.57
CA GLU A 174 6.22 -4.07 11.17
C GLU A 174 7.69 -4.45 11.05
N SER A 175 7.97 -5.57 10.38
CA SER A 175 9.31 -6.13 10.22
C SER A 175 10.29 -5.18 9.52
N GLU A 176 9.81 -4.42 8.55
CA GLU A 176 10.67 -3.74 7.59
C GLU A 176 11.59 -2.68 8.22
N HIS A 177 11.10 -1.91 9.19
CA HIS A 177 11.95 -0.90 9.84
C HIS A 177 13.08 -1.54 10.66
N TYR A 178 12.88 -2.76 11.19
CA TYR A 178 13.94 -3.52 11.84
C TYR A 178 14.99 -3.97 10.82
N ILE A 179 14.57 -4.41 9.62
CA ILE A 179 15.47 -4.82 8.54
C ILE A 179 16.37 -3.66 8.11
N TYR A 180 15.80 -2.48 7.85
CA TYR A 180 16.61 -1.31 7.50
C TYR A 180 17.46 -0.80 8.67
N SER A 181 16.98 -0.92 9.92
CA SER A 181 17.78 -0.58 11.09
C SER A 181 19.00 -1.49 11.24
N MET A 182 18.84 -2.79 10.96
CA MET A 182 19.97 -3.73 10.93
C MET A 182 20.94 -3.40 9.79
N HIS A 183 20.44 -3.06 8.61
CA HIS A 183 21.29 -2.62 7.49
C HIS A 183 22.15 -1.41 7.91
N ILE A 184 21.59 -0.40 8.56
CA ILE A 184 22.36 0.72 9.11
C ILE A 184 23.41 0.24 10.12
N CYS A 185 23.05 -0.67 11.04
CA CYS A 185 24.01 -1.19 12.01
C CYS A 185 25.20 -1.90 11.34
N PHE A 186 24.99 -2.60 10.23
CA PHE A 186 26.08 -3.20 9.45
C PHE A 186 26.95 -2.17 8.75
N LEU A 187 26.37 -1.08 8.22
CA LEU A 187 27.14 0.01 7.65
C LEU A 187 28.02 0.71 8.70
N GLU A 188 27.60 0.69 9.97
CA GLU A 188 28.30 1.28 11.11
C GLU A 188 29.17 0.30 11.90
N ASP A 189 29.27 -0.96 11.49
CA ASP A 189 29.95 -2.04 12.22
C ASP A 189 29.41 -2.28 13.66
N ASP A 190 28.18 -1.85 13.97
CA ASP A 190 27.53 -2.06 15.28
C ASP A 190 26.77 -3.39 15.33
N PHE A 191 27.52 -4.50 15.27
CA PHE A 191 26.97 -5.86 15.30
C PHE A 191 26.24 -6.20 16.61
N GLU A 192 26.62 -5.57 17.72
CA GLU A 192 25.94 -5.77 19.01
C GLU A 192 24.51 -5.24 18.95
N LYS A 193 24.32 -4.03 18.40
CA LYS A 193 22.99 -3.47 18.18
C LYS A 193 22.22 -4.23 17.10
N ALA A 194 22.86 -4.67 16.02
CA ALA A 194 22.22 -5.51 15.01
C ALA A 194 21.60 -6.77 15.63
N ASN A 195 22.34 -7.46 16.51
CA ASN A 195 21.85 -8.65 17.22
C ASN A 195 20.62 -8.35 18.11
N ARG A 196 20.61 -7.22 18.83
CA ARG A 196 19.45 -6.79 19.63
C ARG A 196 18.23 -6.48 18.75
N ILE A 197 18.45 -5.91 17.57
CA ILE A 197 17.37 -5.60 16.62
C ILE A 197 16.82 -6.90 16.03
N LEU A 198 17.69 -7.86 15.71
CA LEU A 198 17.28 -9.19 15.25
C LEU A 198 16.44 -9.94 16.30
N ASP A 199 16.79 -9.85 17.58
CA ASP A 199 15.99 -10.41 18.67
C ASP A 199 14.57 -9.82 18.68
N ARG A 200 14.44 -8.50 18.48
CA ARG A 200 13.14 -7.82 18.41
C ARG A 200 12.37 -8.23 17.17
N LEU A 201 13.04 -8.33 16.02
CA LEU A 201 12.43 -8.82 14.79
C LEU A 201 11.86 -10.22 15.02
N PHE A 202 12.65 -11.19 15.51
CA PHE A 202 12.13 -12.52 15.81
C PHE A 202 11.00 -12.54 16.84
N ALA A 203 11.00 -11.61 17.80
CA ALA A 203 9.92 -11.51 18.79
C ALA A 203 8.58 -11.06 18.19
N ILE A 204 8.58 -10.25 17.12
CA ILE A 204 7.34 -9.87 16.43
C ILE A 204 6.86 -10.93 15.43
N GLY A 205 7.70 -11.91 15.10
CA GLY A 205 7.37 -13.04 14.23
C GLY A 205 7.35 -12.67 12.75
N PRO A 206 8.52 -12.40 12.13
CA PRO A 206 8.60 -12.03 10.73
C PRO A 206 8.10 -13.17 9.85
N ASN A 207 7.52 -12.82 8.71
CA ASN A 207 7.18 -13.81 7.70
C ASN A 207 8.43 -14.23 6.92
N GLU A 208 8.26 -15.16 5.98
CA GLU A 208 9.36 -15.64 5.15
C GLU A 208 9.95 -14.53 4.26
N ASP A 209 9.09 -13.71 3.66
CA ASP A 209 9.47 -12.62 2.75
C ASP A 209 10.32 -11.55 3.45
N ASP A 210 10.02 -11.22 4.71
CA ASP A 210 10.80 -10.31 5.55
C ASP A 210 12.25 -10.81 5.72
N LEU A 211 12.41 -12.11 5.97
CA LEU A 211 13.71 -12.73 6.19
C LEU A 211 14.48 -12.89 4.87
N LEU A 212 13.78 -13.11 3.76
CA LEU A 212 14.37 -13.08 2.43
C LEU A 212 14.83 -11.66 2.05
N MET A 213 14.03 -10.63 2.38
CA MET A 213 14.41 -9.23 2.20
C MET A 213 15.66 -8.88 3.00
N PHE A 214 15.73 -9.31 4.26
CA PHE A 214 16.93 -9.16 5.09
C PHE A 214 18.17 -9.78 4.43
N LYS A 215 18.05 -11.03 3.95
CA LYS A 215 19.15 -11.71 3.27
C LYS A 215 19.59 -10.98 2.01
N PHE A 216 18.65 -10.60 1.15
CA PHE A 216 18.94 -9.89 -0.09
C PHE A 216 19.70 -8.57 0.17
N ASN A 217 19.26 -7.79 1.17
CA ASN A 217 19.92 -6.54 1.53
C ASN A 217 21.35 -6.76 2.07
N ASN A 218 21.59 -7.85 2.81
CA ASN A 218 22.92 -8.20 3.31
C ASN A 218 23.83 -8.78 2.23
N ASP A 219 23.29 -9.62 1.34
CA ASP A 219 24.03 -10.25 0.25
C ASP A 219 24.45 -9.23 -0.80
N LEU A 220 23.77 -8.09 -0.94
CA LEU A 220 24.22 -6.97 -1.77
C LEU A 220 25.39 -6.18 -1.14
N ASN A 221 25.60 -6.32 0.17
CA ASN A 221 26.71 -5.70 0.90
C ASN A 221 27.99 -6.57 0.90
N LEU A 222 28.29 -7.25 -0.22
CA LEU A 222 29.45 -8.16 -0.43
C LEU A 222 30.81 -7.64 0.04
N LYS A 223 30.95 -6.34 0.28
CA LYS A 223 32.12 -5.75 0.91
C LYS A 223 32.38 -6.25 2.35
N TYR A 224 31.35 -6.72 3.05
CA TYR A 224 31.43 -7.21 4.45
C TYR A 224 31.35 -8.73 4.60
N VAL A 225 30.83 -9.43 3.58
CA VAL A 225 30.49 -10.87 3.64
C VAL A 225 31.72 -11.77 3.87
N GLU A 226 32.91 -11.31 3.50
CA GLU A 226 34.13 -12.11 3.65
C GLU A 226 34.84 -11.98 5.02
N TYR A 227 34.46 -11.04 5.91
CA TYR A 227 35.38 -10.62 7.00
C TYR A 227 34.88 -10.59 8.46
N SER A 228 33.59 -10.74 8.77
CA SER A 228 33.13 -10.74 10.18
C SER A 228 32.46 -12.06 10.61
N GLN A 229 32.96 -12.64 11.69
CA GLN A 229 32.38 -13.83 12.32
C GLN A 229 30.96 -13.52 12.85
N GLU A 230 30.75 -12.27 13.26
CA GLU A 230 29.49 -11.76 13.79
C GLU A 230 28.36 -11.75 12.75
N LEU A 231 28.66 -11.44 11.49
CA LEU A 231 27.68 -11.51 10.40
C LEU A 231 27.35 -12.97 10.05
N ALA A 232 28.33 -13.87 10.12
CA ALA A 232 28.10 -15.29 9.92
C ALA A 232 27.14 -15.84 10.99
N ASP A 233 27.33 -15.47 12.25
CA ASP A 233 26.46 -15.86 13.36
C ASP A 233 25.02 -15.33 13.14
N ILE A 234 24.87 -14.07 12.71
CA ILE A 234 23.55 -13.50 12.40
C ILE A 234 22.86 -14.26 11.26
N ASN A 235 23.58 -14.57 10.19
CA ASN A 235 23.05 -15.32 9.06
C ASN A 235 22.65 -16.76 9.45
N GLU A 236 23.42 -17.41 10.32
CA GLU A 236 23.09 -18.73 10.87
C GLU A 236 21.81 -18.68 11.71
N ARG A 237 21.65 -17.64 12.53
CA ARG A 237 20.42 -17.44 13.32
C ARG A 237 19.19 -17.26 12.44
N VAL A 238 19.29 -16.49 11.36
CA VAL A 238 18.19 -16.33 10.38
C VAL A 238 17.89 -17.64 9.67
N LYS A 239 18.92 -18.38 9.26
CA LYS A 239 18.77 -19.72 8.68
C LYS A 239 18.05 -20.68 9.63
N ALA A 240 18.48 -20.76 10.89
CA ALA A 240 17.84 -21.60 11.90
C ALA A 240 16.39 -21.20 12.16
N TYR A 241 16.07 -19.90 12.13
CA TYR A 241 14.69 -19.43 12.23
C TYR A 241 13.85 -19.89 11.03
N LEU A 242 14.37 -19.77 9.80
CA LEU A 242 13.69 -20.20 8.58
C LEU A 242 13.41 -21.70 8.57
N GLU A 243 14.41 -22.52 8.92
CA GLU A 243 14.29 -23.98 9.00
C GLU A 243 13.22 -24.39 10.03
N LYS A 244 13.21 -23.73 11.20
CA LYS A 244 12.30 -24.04 12.29
C LYS A 244 10.84 -23.65 11.99
N ASN A 245 10.61 -22.53 11.30
CA ASN A 245 9.27 -21.95 11.17
C ASN A 245 8.63 -22.13 9.79
N PHE A 246 9.42 -22.34 8.73
CA PHE A 246 8.92 -22.35 7.34
C PHE A 246 9.30 -23.60 6.54
N ASN A 247 9.91 -24.63 7.16
CA ASN A 247 10.38 -25.85 6.47
C ASN A 247 11.32 -25.56 5.29
N TYR A 248 12.09 -24.48 5.37
CA TYR A 248 13.01 -24.07 4.32
C TYR A 248 14.30 -24.90 4.39
N SER A 249 14.67 -25.62 3.32
CA SER A 249 15.95 -26.36 3.25
C SER A 249 16.92 -25.61 2.34
N PHE A 250 18.11 -25.27 2.87
CA PHE A 250 19.22 -24.66 2.15
C PHE A 250 20.09 -25.69 1.41
#